data_AF-A0A6M4H1F2-F1
#
_entry.id   AF-A0A6M4H1F2-F1
#
_cell.length_a   1.000
_cell.length_b   1.000
_cell.length_c   1.000
_cell.angle_alpha   90.00
_cell.angle_beta   90.00
_cell.angle_gamma   90.00
#
_symmetry.space_group_name_H-M   'P 1'
#
loop_
_entity.id
_entity.type
_entity.pdbx_description
1 polymer ?
#
loop_
_entity_poly.entity_id
_entity_poly.type
_entity_poly.pdbx_seq_one_letter_code
_entity_poly.pdbx_strand_id
1 'polypeptide(L)'
;MTAPAFDPRVRDLAQNIYRDLVSKALQLTATSAEIKSDPAALARVAFKLSASFFTAEDELNAANLPKNQDFKVGLDDIAGWTTK
;
A
#
# COMPACT_ATOMS: atom_id res chain seq x y z
N MET A 1 -19.89 10.49 -11.06
CA MET A 1 -19.40 10.46 -9.67
C MET A 1 -17.91 10.21 -9.73
N THR A 2 -17.11 11.22 -9.45
CA THR A 2 -15.64 11.18 -9.49
C THR A 2 -15.16 10.24 -8.37
N ALA A 3 -14.57 9.10 -8.74
CA ALA A 3 -13.94 8.21 -7.78
C ALA A 3 -12.86 8.98 -6.99
N PRO A 4 -12.66 8.71 -5.69
CA PRO A 4 -11.65 9.40 -4.91
C PRO A 4 -10.26 9.14 -5.53
N ALA A 5 -9.45 10.18 -5.64
CA ALA A 5 -8.09 10.14 -6.22
C ALA A 5 -7.07 9.33 -5.39
N PHE A 6 -7.52 8.53 -4.41
CA PHE A 6 -6.68 7.75 -3.51
C PHE A 6 -6.99 6.25 -3.66
N ASP A 7 -5.94 5.43 -3.73
CA ASP A 7 -6.04 3.98 -3.72
C ASP A 7 -6.83 3.53 -2.47
N PRO A 8 -7.96 2.83 -2.63
CA PRO A 8 -8.77 2.33 -1.52
C PRO A 8 -7.95 1.51 -0.51
N ARG A 9 -6.94 0.76 -0.96
CA ARG A 9 -6.07 -0.07 -0.10
C ARG A 9 -5.25 0.78 0.87
N VAL A 10 -4.70 1.88 0.36
CA VAL A 10 -3.94 2.84 1.17
C VAL A 10 -4.84 3.53 2.19
N ARG A 11 -6.08 3.84 1.80
CA ARG A 11 -7.05 4.47 2.71
C ARG A 11 -7.38 3.57 3.90
N ASP A 12 -7.66 2.29 3.66
CA ASP A 12 -8.11 1.38 4.72
C ASP A 12 -6.99 1.11 5.74
N LEU A 13 -5.77 0.87 5.26
CA LEU A 13 -4.61 0.70 6.14
C LEU A 13 -4.26 2.02 6.87
N ALA A 14 -4.35 3.17 6.21
CA ALA A 14 -4.17 4.46 6.87
C ALA A 14 -5.22 4.72 7.96
N GLN A 15 -6.48 4.32 7.77
CA GLN A 15 -7.51 4.45 8.81
C GLN A 15 -7.19 3.60 10.06
N ASN A 16 -6.69 2.37 9.86
CA ASN A 16 -6.28 1.50 10.95
C ASN A 16 -5.08 2.06 11.71
N ILE A 17 -4.03 2.50 10.98
CA ILE A 17 -2.85 3.15 11.58
C ILE A 17 -3.26 4.41 12.34
N TYR A 18 -4.16 5.23 11.79
CA TYR A 18 -4.62 6.44 12.44
C TYR A 18 -5.34 6.16 13.77
N ARG A 19 -6.22 5.14 13.81
CA ARG A 19 -6.87 4.72 15.06
C ARG A 19 -5.86 4.33 16.12
N ASP A 20 -4.84 3.57 15.76
CA ASP A 20 -3.78 3.16 16.69
C ASP A 20 -2.97 4.36 17.19
N LEU A 21 -2.59 5.26 16.30
CA LEU A 21 -1.84 6.47 16.65
C LEU A 21 -2.64 7.38 17.59
N VAL A 22 -3.93 7.59 17.30
CA VAL A 22 -4.81 8.39 18.16
C VAL A 22 -5.01 7.71 19.51
N SER A 23 -5.21 6.40 19.54
CA SER A 23 -5.39 5.65 20.80
C SER A 23 -4.17 5.74 21.70
N LYS A 24 -2.96 5.74 21.11
CA LYS A 24 -1.70 5.90 21.85
C LYS A 24 -1.44 7.36 22.27
N ALA A 25 -1.91 8.32 21.48
CA ALA A 25 -1.77 9.75 21.77
C ALA A 25 -2.82 10.26 22.77
N LEU A 26 -3.93 9.53 22.94
CA LEU A 26 -4.99 9.84 23.88
C LEU A 26 -4.55 9.52 25.30
N GLN A 27 -4.57 10.53 26.15
CA GLN A 27 -4.45 10.39 27.59
C GLN A 27 -5.80 10.61 28.24
N LEU A 28 -6.32 9.55 28.85
CA LEU A 28 -7.56 9.59 29.62
C LEU A 28 -7.21 9.69 31.09
N THR A 29 -7.73 10.71 31.77
CA THR A 29 -7.74 10.81 33.23
C THR A 29 -9.18 10.65 33.73
N ALA A 30 -9.37 10.57 35.04
CA ALA A 30 -10.72 10.49 35.63
C ALA A 30 -11.59 11.73 35.36
N THR A 31 -10.98 12.84 34.91
CA THR A 31 -11.63 14.15 34.78
C THR A 31 -11.42 14.79 33.41
N SER A 32 -10.53 14.27 32.56
CA SER A 32 -10.24 14.85 31.24
C SER A 32 -9.76 13.81 30.23
N ALA A 33 -9.93 14.14 28.95
CA ALA A 33 -9.34 13.43 27.83
C ALA A 33 -8.51 14.43 27.01
N GLU A 34 -7.21 14.17 26.86
CA GLU A 34 -6.28 15.02 26.11
C GLU A 34 -5.60 14.20 25.02
N ILE A 35 -5.55 14.73 23.80
CA ILE A 35 -4.74 14.14 22.72
C ILE A 35 -3.45 14.95 22.64
N LYS A 36 -2.31 14.32 22.96
CA LYS A 36 -1.01 14.99 23.01
C LYS A 36 -0.46 15.43 21.65
N SER A 37 -1.01 14.90 20.57
CA SER A 37 -0.52 15.09 19.21
C SER A 37 -1.64 15.64 18.33
N ASP A 38 -1.31 16.58 17.44
CA ASP A 38 -2.27 17.14 16.48
C ASP A 38 -2.91 16.01 15.64
N PRO A 39 -4.24 15.81 15.71
CA PRO A 39 -4.94 14.80 14.91
C PRO A 39 -4.70 14.95 13.40
N ALA A 40 -4.56 16.19 12.89
CA ALA A 40 -4.30 16.40 11.47
C ALA A 40 -2.89 15.94 11.08
N ALA A 41 -1.90 16.14 11.94
CA ALA A 41 -0.56 15.58 11.76
C ALA A 41 -0.57 14.04 11.80
N LEU A 42 -1.30 13.43 12.74
CA LEU A 42 -1.42 11.97 12.85
C LEU A 42 -2.04 11.35 11.60
N ALA A 43 -3.07 11.98 11.03
CA ALA A 43 -3.69 11.50 9.78
C ALA A 43 -2.69 11.51 8.62
N ARG A 44 -1.91 12.58 8.46
CA ARG A 44 -0.87 12.66 7.42
C ARG A 44 0.20 11.58 7.59
N VAL A 45 0.61 11.31 8.83
CA VAL A 45 1.57 10.24 9.13
C VAL A 45 0.98 8.87 8.76
N ALA A 46 -0.27 8.62 9.11
CA ALA A 46 -0.93 7.35 8.80
C ALA A 46 -1.00 7.07 7.28
N PHE A 47 -1.34 8.07 6.48
CA PHE A 47 -1.33 7.94 5.01
C PHE A 47 0.08 7.67 4.45
N LYS A 48 1.10 8.37 4.96
CA LYS A 48 2.50 8.14 4.54
C LYS A 48 2.97 6.72 4.86
N LEU A 49 2.70 6.25 6.09
CA LEU A 49 3.08 4.90 6.52
C LEU A 49 2.38 3.83 5.68
N SER A 50 1.08 4.01 5.42
CA SER A 50 0.35 3.07 4.57
C SER A 50 0.89 3.04 3.13
N ALA A 51 1.21 4.19 2.54
CA ALA A 51 1.78 4.23 1.20
C ALA A 51 3.15 3.54 1.13
N SER A 52 4.02 3.76 2.13
CA SER A 52 5.30 3.09 2.24
C SER A 52 5.17 1.58 2.41
N PHE A 53 4.17 1.11 3.17
CA PHE A 53 3.90 -0.32 3.34
C PHE A 53 3.58 -1.00 2.00
N PHE A 54 2.64 -0.43 1.23
CA PHE A 54 2.28 -1.00 -0.07
C PHE A 54 3.40 -0.89 -1.09
N THR A 55 4.22 0.17 -1.03
CA THR A 55 5.43 0.26 -1.88
C THR A 55 6.38 -0.91 -1.60
N ALA A 56 6.64 -1.22 -0.34
CA ALA A 56 7.50 -2.34 0.03
C ALA A 56 6.87 -3.70 -0.33
N GLU A 57 5.55 -3.85 -0.17
CA GLU A 57 4.82 -5.05 -0.59
C GLU A 57 4.94 -5.27 -2.11
N ASP A 58 4.74 -4.21 -2.91
CA ASP A 58 4.86 -4.26 -4.37
C ASP A 58 6.30 -4.60 -4.80
N GLU A 59 7.32 -4.04 -4.14
CA GLU A 59 8.73 -4.36 -4.39
C GLU A 59 9.05 -5.84 -4.09
N LEU A 60 8.57 -6.37 -2.96
CA LEU A 60 8.76 -7.77 -2.59
C LEU A 60 8.02 -8.71 -3.54
N ASN A 61 6.82 -8.32 -3.98
CA ASN A 61 6.04 -9.10 -4.94
C ASN A 61 6.62 -9.03 -6.35
N ALA A 62 7.19 -7.90 -6.77
CA ALA A 62 7.85 -7.76 -8.07
C ALA A 62 9.02 -8.73 -8.23
N ALA A 63 9.77 -9.01 -7.15
CA ALA A 63 10.82 -10.04 -7.15
C ALA A 63 10.27 -11.47 -7.36
N ASN A 64 9.00 -11.69 -7.04
CA ASN A 64 8.31 -12.97 -7.15
C ASN A 64 7.41 -13.09 -8.39
N LEU A 65 7.25 -12.02 -9.17
CA LEU A 65 6.48 -12.08 -10.41
C LEU A 65 7.25 -12.87 -11.48
N PRO A 66 6.57 -13.70 -12.30
CA PRO A 66 7.21 -14.41 -13.40
C PRO A 66 7.86 -13.42 -14.37
N LYS A 67 9.18 -13.51 -14.56
CA LYS A 67 9.95 -12.64 -15.47
C LYS A 67 9.54 -12.76 -16.95
N ASN A 68 8.73 -13.76 -17.29
CA ASN A 68 8.37 -14.11 -18.66
C ASN A 68 6.86 -13.91 -18.96
N GLN A 69 6.21 -12.88 -18.40
CA GLN A 69 4.81 -12.61 -18.77
C GLN A 69 4.63 -12.24 -20.25
N ASP A 70 5.69 -11.72 -20.91
CA ASP A 70 5.68 -11.32 -22.31
C ASP A 70 6.38 -12.31 -23.27
N PHE A 71 6.69 -13.54 -22.82
CA PHE A 71 7.22 -14.56 -23.75
C PHE A 71 6.12 -15.03 -24.71
N LYS A 72 5.89 -14.23 -25.75
CA LYS A 72 5.12 -14.64 -26.92
C LYS A 72 6.05 -15.42 -27.83
N VAL A 73 5.86 -16.73 -27.89
CA VAL A 73 6.44 -17.56 -28.94
C VAL A 73 5.94 -17.00 -30.27
N GLY A 74 6.83 -16.37 -31.03
CA GLY A 74 6.52 -15.94 -32.39
C GLY A 74 6.39 -17.18 -33.29
N LEU A 75 5.60 -17.08 -34.37
CA LEU A 75 5.56 -18.13 -35.39
C LEU A 75 6.97 -18.40 -35.98
N ASP A 76 7.84 -17.39 -35.97
CA ASP A 76 9.24 -17.49 -36.39
C ASP A 76 10.09 -18.38 -35.44
N ASP A 77 9.80 -18.38 -34.13
CA ASP A 77 10.47 -19.25 -33.16
C ASP A 77 10.09 -20.72 -33.38
N ILE A 78 8.85 -20.98 -33.84
CA ILE A 78 8.33 -22.31 -34.15
C ILE A 78 8.93 -22.84 -35.46
N ALA A 79 9.15 -21.96 -36.45
CA ALA A 79 9.76 -22.32 -37.73
C ALA A 79 11.22 -22.79 -37.57
N GLY A 80 11.94 -22.27 -36.57
CA GLY A 80 13.28 -22.74 -36.22
C GLY A 80 13.33 -24.16 -35.65
N TRP A 81 12.24 -24.64 -35.05
CA TRP A 81 12.19 -25.98 -34.43
C TRP A 81 11.76 -27.09 -35.38
N THR A 82 11.11 -26.74 -36.49
CA THR A 82 10.69 -27.68 -37.54
C THR A 82 11.80 -28.01 -38.53
N THR A 83 12.97 -27.35 -38.43
CA THR A 83 14.11 -27.54 -39.33
C THR A 83 15.23 -28.38 -38.69
N LYS A 84 14.87 -29.55 -38.13
CA LYS A 84 15.82 -30.62 -37.81
C LYS A 84 15.33 -31.96 -38.30
#